data_AF-A0A3M7P897-F1
#
_entry.id   AF-A0A3M7P897-F1
#
_cell.length_a   1.000
_cell.length_b   1.000
_cell.length_c   1.000
_cell.angle_alpha   90.00
_cell.angle_beta   90.00
_cell.angle_gamma   90.00
#
_symmetry.space_group_name_H-M   'P 1'
#
loop_
_entity.id
_entity.type
_entity.pdbx_description
1 polymer ?
#
loop_
_entity_poly.entity_id
_entity_poly.type
_entity_poly.pdbx_seq_one_letter_code
_entity_poly.pdbx_strand_id
1 'polypeptide(L)'
;MTGEEILDNPCTNGLLFDSSHDFTVDKKKINHDVTYTLKGDSKKNKCREEVNLLIPQKPCRYGDKKCSFNGVYLPPVSKSEFFALGNFYEAIDLTSKLLDVDLNNDMKAFDEATYEICSMSYSKLKDLNKANDAEIGKKRLAKLCIENVYIIRLWELYGFDSLKDVDAVEYVYGKKFGWILGYLINDIENSNHNLRL
;
A
#
# COMPACT_ATOMS: atom_id res chain seq x y z
N MET A 1 -8.58 37.84 3.66
CA MET A 1 -7.36 37.29 4.28
C MET A 1 -7.53 35.79 4.26
N THR A 2 -6.86 35.11 3.34
CA THR A 2 -6.84 33.64 3.28
C THR A 2 -6.05 33.13 4.48
N GLY A 3 -6.65 32.28 5.30
CA GLY A 3 -5.98 31.68 6.45
C GLY A 3 -5.03 30.56 6.00
N GLU A 4 -4.00 30.27 6.79
CA GLU A 4 -3.17 29.07 6.63
C GLU A 4 -3.37 28.18 7.86
N GLU A 5 -3.67 26.91 7.65
CA GLU A 5 -3.83 25.91 8.72
C GLU A 5 -2.82 24.78 8.53
N ILE A 6 -2.07 24.44 9.58
CA ILE A 6 -1.11 23.35 9.57
C ILE A 6 -1.76 22.13 10.25
N LEU A 7 -1.84 21.03 9.52
CA LEU A 7 -2.40 19.77 10.00
C LEU A 7 -1.30 18.72 10.11
N ASP A 8 -1.17 18.09 11.27
CA ASP A 8 -0.25 16.98 11.46
C ASP A 8 -0.79 15.73 10.74
N ASN A 9 0.09 15.04 9.99
CA ASN A 9 -0.23 13.80 9.29
C ASN A 9 0.62 12.65 9.85
N PRO A 10 0.02 11.67 10.54
CA PRO A 10 0.78 10.58 11.17
C PRO A 10 1.36 9.55 10.21
N CYS A 11 0.86 9.54 8.98
CA CYS A 11 1.18 8.54 7.99
C CYS A 11 2.30 8.95 7.01
N THR A 12 2.89 10.12 7.18
CA THR A 12 3.87 10.62 6.21
C THR A 12 5.07 11.25 6.87
N ASN A 13 6.15 11.30 6.11
CA ASN A 13 7.42 11.82 6.57
C ASN A 13 7.65 13.18 5.88
N GLY A 14 7.59 14.27 6.66
CA GLY A 14 7.81 15.63 6.14
C GLY A 14 6.57 16.25 5.48
N LEU A 15 6.76 17.34 4.73
CA LEU A 15 5.67 18.09 4.11
C LEU A 15 5.09 17.34 2.90
N LEU A 16 3.77 17.18 2.87
CA LEU A 16 3.10 16.35 1.87
C LEU A 16 2.66 17.04 0.59
N PHE A 17 2.75 18.37 0.51
CA PHE A 17 2.29 19.09 -0.68
C PHE A 17 3.29 20.17 -1.09
N ASP A 18 3.90 19.92 -2.25
CA ASP A 18 4.22 20.96 -3.23
C ASP A 18 3.19 20.74 -4.35
N SER A 19 2.21 21.64 -4.42
CA SER A 19 0.88 21.48 -5.02
C SER A 19 0.86 20.99 -6.47
N SER A 20 -0.04 20.06 -6.81
CA SER A 20 -0.73 20.04 -8.12
C SER A 20 -1.89 19.02 -8.29
N HIS A 21 -2.36 18.31 -7.25
CA HIS A 21 -3.44 17.32 -7.44
C HIS A 21 -4.60 17.57 -6.48
N ASP A 22 -5.79 17.77 -7.08
CA ASP A 22 -7.07 17.93 -6.39
C ASP A 22 -7.43 16.63 -5.65
N PHE A 23 -7.32 16.65 -4.32
CA PHE A 23 -7.93 15.61 -3.49
C PHE A 23 -9.38 15.98 -3.22
N THR A 24 -10.30 15.04 -3.42
CA THR A 24 -11.71 15.23 -3.07
C THR A 24 -11.87 15.01 -1.57
N VAL A 25 -11.65 16.08 -0.79
CA VAL A 25 -11.98 16.10 0.62
C VAL A 25 -13.48 16.39 0.79
N ASP A 26 -14.09 15.95 1.89
CA ASP A 26 -15.48 16.29 2.23
C ASP A 26 -15.64 17.82 2.29
N LYS A 27 -16.12 18.38 1.19
CA LYS A 27 -16.18 19.83 0.91
C LYS A 27 -17.04 20.61 1.91
N LYS A 28 -17.82 19.92 2.75
CA LYS A 28 -18.67 20.55 3.79
C LYS A 28 -17.91 20.88 5.08
N LYS A 29 -16.74 20.27 5.31
CA LYS A 29 -15.95 20.43 6.55
C LYS A 29 -14.68 21.24 6.36
N ILE A 30 -14.32 21.55 5.13
CA ILE A 30 -13.09 22.27 4.78
C ILE A 30 -13.46 23.66 4.30
N ASN A 31 -12.77 24.67 4.84
CA ASN A 31 -12.92 26.04 4.38
C ASN A 31 -12.14 26.22 3.07
N HIS A 32 -12.83 26.60 2.00
CA HIS A 32 -12.22 26.74 0.66
C HIS A 32 -11.37 28.00 0.52
N ASP A 33 -11.50 28.94 1.48
CA ASP A 33 -10.69 30.17 1.54
C ASP A 33 -9.41 29.99 2.41
N VAL A 34 -9.12 28.75 2.83
CA VAL A 34 -7.98 28.41 3.70
C VAL A 34 -7.03 27.47 2.96
N THR A 35 -5.73 27.77 3.04
CA THR A 35 -4.68 26.87 2.57
C THR A 35 -4.31 25.92 3.70
N TYR A 36 -4.29 24.62 3.40
CA TYR A 36 -3.92 23.58 4.36
C TYR A 36 -2.52 23.05 4.07
N THR A 37 -1.65 23.12 5.06
CA THR A 37 -0.30 22.56 5.04
C THR A 37 -0.29 21.25 5.84
N LEU A 38 -0.14 20.11 5.16
CA LEU A 38 0.03 18.82 5.84
C LEU A 38 1.51 18.60 6.23
N LYS A 39 1.76 18.47 7.53
CA LYS A 39 3.08 18.18 8.09
C LYS A 39 3.13 16.76 8.64
N GLY A 40 3.97 15.92 8.06
CA GLY A 40 4.24 14.59 8.55
C GLY A 40 4.82 14.60 9.97
N ASP A 41 4.21 13.84 10.89
CA ASP A 41 4.65 13.75 12.29
C ASP A 41 5.21 12.36 12.68
N SER A 42 5.30 11.43 11.71
CA SER A 42 6.01 10.15 11.83
C SER A 42 5.51 9.26 12.98
N LYS A 43 4.19 9.04 13.07
CA LYS A 43 3.56 8.24 14.15
C LYS A 43 2.83 7.01 13.61
N LYS A 44 3.54 5.88 13.46
CA LYS A 44 2.98 4.60 12.93
C LYS A 44 1.65 4.21 13.58
N ASN A 45 1.55 4.23 14.90
CA ASN A 45 0.33 3.76 15.60
C ASN A 45 -0.89 4.61 15.23
N LYS A 46 -0.73 5.94 15.23
CA LYS A 46 -1.77 6.85 14.74
C LYS A 46 -2.03 6.66 13.26
N CYS A 47 -1.00 6.40 12.45
CA CYS A 47 -1.22 6.11 11.04
C CYS A 47 -2.08 4.86 10.83
N ARG A 48 -1.81 3.80 11.59
CA ARG A 48 -2.59 2.56 11.56
C ARG A 48 -4.04 2.83 11.98
N GLU A 49 -4.28 3.66 12.97
CA GLU A 49 -5.63 4.12 13.36
C GLU A 49 -6.33 4.85 12.20
N GLU A 50 -5.67 5.81 11.55
CA GLU A 50 -6.23 6.54 10.40
C GLU A 50 -6.50 5.63 9.20
N VAL A 51 -5.58 4.71 8.88
CA VAL A 51 -5.74 3.71 7.81
C VAL A 51 -6.91 2.77 8.11
N ASN A 52 -7.14 2.41 9.38
CA ASN A 52 -8.30 1.61 9.76
C ASN A 52 -9.63 2.32 9.48
N LEU A 53 -9.67 3.66 9.53
CA LEU A 53 -10.86 4.44 9.18
C LEU A 53 -11.16 4.41 7.68
N LEU A 54 -10.14 4.22 6.83
CA LEU A 54 -10.32 4.11 5.37
C LEU A 54 -11.00 2.80 4.95
N ILE A 55 -10.91 1.76 5.78
CA ILE A 55 -11.44 0.42 5.48
C ILE A 55 -12.41 -0.01 6.59
N PRO A 56 -13.60 0.63 6.67
CA PRO A 56 -14.57 0.32 7.70
C PRO A 56 -15.06 -1.13 7.56
N GLN A 57 -15.11 -1.84 8.67
CA GLN A 57 -15.65 -3.19 8.71
C GLN A 57 -17.17 -3.15 8.69
N LYS A 58 -17.78 -3.97 7.82
CA LYS A 58 -19.21 -4.19 7.79
C LYS A 58 -19.51 -5.60 8.31
N PRO A 59 -20.67 -5.84 8.95
CA PRO A 59 -21.03 -7.16 9.43
C PRO A 59 -20.94 -8.23 8.33
N CYS A 60 -20.34 -9.37 8.65
CA CYS A 60 -20.18 -10.47 7.71
C CYS A 60 -21.33 -11.47 7.83
N ARG A 61 -22.15 -11.62 6.78
CA ARG A 61 -23.25 -12.61 6.75
C ARG A 61 -22.77 -14.07 6.76
N TYR A 62 -21.49 -14.30 6.53
CA TYR A 62 -20.85 -15.62 6.49
C TYR A 62 -20.14 -15.99 7.82
N GLY A 63 -20.14 -15.08 8.80
CA GLY A 63 -19.36 -15.14 10.04
C GLY A 63 -17.99 -14.48 9.89
N ASP A 64 -17.52 -13.78 10.93
CA ASP A 64 -16.40 -12.84 10.86
C ASP A 64 -15.08 -13.43 10.33
N LYS A 65 -14.87 -14.75 10.47
CA LYS A 65 -13.69 -15.46 9.96
C LYS A 65 -13.77 -15.86 8.48
N LYS A 66 -14.88 -15.55 7.79
CA LYS A 66 -15.12 -15.90 6.38
C LYS A 66 -15.32 -14.67 5.50
N CYS A 67 -14.96 -13.49 5.99
CA CYS A 67 -14.95 -12.28 5.19
C CYS A 67 -13.59 -11.62 5.24
N SER A 68 -13.30 -10.84 4.21
CA SER A 68 -12.19 -9.88 4.23
C SER A 68 -12.65 -8.57 4.87
N PHE A 69 -12.88 -7.54 4.07
CA PHE A 69 -13.43 -6.26 4.50
C PHE A 69 -14.75 -5.97 3.82
N ASN A 70 -15.51 -5.00 4.34
CA ASN A 70 -16.82 -4.62 3.81
C ASN A 70 -17.85 -5.78 3.73
N GLY A 71 -17.69 -6.84 4.53
CA GLY A 71 -18.58 -8.01 4.52
C GLY A 71 -18.45 -8.89 3.26
N VAL A 72 -17.37 -8.74 2.51
CA VAL A 72 -17.08 -9.54 1.31
C VAL A 72 -16.56 -10.91 1.73
N TYR A 73 -17.17 -11.98 1.22
CA TYR A 73 -16.74 -13.35 1.49
C TYR A 73 -15.29 -13.58 1.05
N LEU A 74 -14.52 -14.25 1.92
CA LEU A 74 -13.13 -14.64 1.66
C LEU A 74 -12.98 -16.14 1.98
N PRO A 75 -12.66 -16.98 0.98
CA PRO A 75 -12.30 -18.37 1.23
C PRO A 75 -10.95 -18.47 2.00
N PRO A 76 -10.70 -19.57 2.74
CA PRO A 76 -9.46 -19.72 3.50
C PRO A 76 -8.21 -19.62 2.61
N VAL A 77 -7.27 -18.73 2.97
CA VAL A 77 -6.01 -18.50 2.23
C VAL A 77 -4.88 -19.47 2.59
N SER A 78 -4.94 -20.11 3.76
CA SER A 78 -3.84 -20.91 4.34
C SER A 78 -3.52 -22.25 3.64
N LYS A 79 -4.05 -22.50 2.44
CA LYS A 79 -3.87 -23.76 1.69
C LYS A 79 -3.26 -23.55 0.31
N SER A 80 -2.71 -22.37 0.03
CA SER A 80 -2.28 -21.99 -1.32
C SER A 80 -1.05 -21.12 -1.27
N GLU A 81 -0.25 -21.22 -2.32
CA GLU A 81 0.83 -20.30 -2.63
C GLU A 81 0.27 -19.12 -3.42
N PHE A 82 0.78 -17.92 -3.17
CA PHE A 82 0.34 -16.69 -3.83
C PHE A 82 1.51 -15.91 -4.40
N PHE A 83 1.27 -15.26 -5.54
CA PHE A 83 2.12 -14.17 -6.00
C PHE A 83 1.51 -12.83 -5.59
N ALA A 84 2.30 -11.99 -4.92
CA ALA A 84 1.92 -10.62 -4.61
C ALA A 84 2.52 -9.68 -5.66
N LEU A 85 1.68 -8.87 -6.30
CA LEU A 85 2.04 -8.11 -7.49
C LEU A 85 1.72 -6.63 -7.31
N GLY A 86 2.26 -5.80 -8.22
CA GLY A 86 1.97 -4.36 -8.26
C GLY A 86 2.35 -3.68 -6.94
N ASN A 87 1.42 -2.94 -6.34
CA ASN A 87 1.69 -2.18 -5.11
C ASN A 87 2.14 -3.05 -3.93
N PHE A 88 1.77 -4.34 -3.87
CA PHE A 88 2.27 -5.25 -2.84
C PHE A 88 3.77 -5.52 -3.00
N TYR A 89 4.19 -5.84 -4.23
CA TYR A 89 5.60 -6.00 -4.58
C TYR A 89 6.38 -4.69 -4.37
N GLU A 90 5.89 -3.57 -4.89
CA GLU A 90 6.57 -2.28 -4.76
C GLU A 90 6.76 -1.85 -3.31
N ALA A 91 5.78 -2.10 -2.43
CA ALA A 91 5.92 -1.77 -1.01
C ALA A 91 7.07 -2.54 -0.37
N ILE A 92 7.14 -3.85 -0.60
CA ILE A 92 8.21 -4.71 -0.07
C ILE A 92 9.56 -4.33 -0.71
N ASP A 93 9.64 -4.27 -2.03
CA ASP A 93 10.87 -3.99 -2.79
C ASP A 93 11.49 -2.63 -2.45
N LEU A 94 10.69 -1.56 -2.41
CA LEU A 94 11.18 -0.23 -2.07
C LEU A 94 11.65 -0.13 -0.62
N THR A 95 10.98 -0.83 0.29
CA THR A 95 11.37 -0.90 1.71
C THR A 95 12.67 -1.68 1.87
N SER A 96 12.78 -2.83 1.19
CA SER A 96 13.98 -3.65 1.14
C SER A 96 15.18 -2.85 0.63
N LYS A 97 15.03 -2.14 -0.50
CA LYS A 97 16.08 -1.27 -1.06
C LYS A 97 16.44 -0.12 -0.14
N LEU A 98 15.44 0.55 0.44
CA LEU A 98 15.68 1.70 1.31
C LEU A 98 16.47 1.32 2.57
N LEU A 99 16.24 0.13 3.12
CA LEU A 99 16.87 -0.33 4.35
C LEU A 99 18.04 -1.31 4.12
N ASP A 100 18.30 -1.71 2.87
CA ASP A 100 19.30 -2.72 2.49
C ASP A 100 19.09 -4.07 3.21
N VAL A 101 17.85 -4.55 3.21
CA VAL A 101 17.44 -5.83 3.83
C VAL A 101 16.48 -6.59 2.92
N ASP A 102 16.46 -7.92 2.98
CA ASP A 102 15.46 -8.72 2.27
C ASP A 102 14.23 -8.94 3.17
N LEU A 103 13.08 -8.43 2.73
CA LEU A 103 11.79 -8.51 3.42
C LEU A 103 10.82 -9.46 2.70
N ASN A 104 11.25 -10.12 1.62
CA ASN A 104 10.38 -11.02 0.90
C ASN A 104 10.00 -12.21 1.78
N ASN A 105 8.74 -12.63 1.70
CA ASN A 105 8.17 -13.76 2.43
C ASN A 105 8.19 -13.62 3.99
N ASP A 106 8.55 -12.46 4.54
CA ASP A 106 8.57 -12.19 5.99
C ASP A 106 7.68 -11.00 6.36
N MET A 107 6.41 -11.30 6.70
CA MET A 107 5.44 -10.29 7.14
C MET A 107 5.92 -9.50 8.37
N LYS A 108 6.58 -10.19 9.30
CA LYS A 108 6.94 -9.60 10.59
C LYS A 108 8.09 -8.62 10.39
N ALA A 109 9.12 -9.01 9.63
CA ALA A 109 10.21 -8.13 9.26
C ALA A 109 9.68 -6.92 8.47
N PHE A 110 8.71 -7.10 7.56
CA PHE A 110 8.10 -6.00 6.83
C PHE A 110 7.32 -5.01 7.73
N ASP A 111 6.57 -5.48 8.73
CA ASP A 111 5.88 -4.59 9.69
C ASP A 111 6.84 -3.85 10.64
N GLU A 112 7.95 -4.50 11.02
CA GLU A 112 9.03 -3.90 11.81
C GLU A 112 9.80 -2.83 10.99
N ALA A 113 10.20 -3.14 9.76
CA ALA A 113 10.81 -2.19 8.82
C ALA A 113 9.89 -0.98 8.56
N THR A 114 8.59 -1.24 8.40
CA THR A 114 7.60 -0.17 8.26
C THR A 114 7.52 0.70 9.51
N TYR A 115 7.62 0.10 10.71
CA TYR A 115 7.68 0.88 11.96
C TYR A 115 8.87 1.81 11.98
N GLU A 116 10.04 1.31 11.60
CA GLU A 116 11.27 2.07 11.53
C GLU A 116 11.14 3.27 10.58
N ILE A 117 10.74 3.03 9.32
CA ILE A 117 10.55 4.08 8.31
C ILE A 117 9.52 5.11 8.76
N CYS A 118 8.39 4.67 9.32
CA CYS A 118 7.36 5.58 9.83
C CYS A 118 7.84 6.42 11.02
N SER A 119 8.90 6.01 11.73
CA SER A 119 9.46 6.74 12.87
C SER A 119 10.61 7.69 12.48
N MET A 120 11.13 7.56 11.25
CA MET A 120 12.23 8.38 10.75
C MET A 120 11.76 9.77 10.32
N SER A 121 12.66 10.75 10.47
CA SER A 121 12.48 12.05 9.84
C SER A 121 12.67 11.93 8.33
N TYR A 122 12.03 12.83 7.57
CA TYR A 122 12.21 12.87 6.12
C TYR A 122 13.68 13.07 5.70
N SER A 123 14.46 13.81 6.50
CA SER A 123 15.90 13.97 6.22
C SER A 123 16.62 12.63 6.28
N LYS A 124 16.36 11.83 7.33
CA LYS A 124 16.98 10.52 7.49
C LYS A 124 16.61 9.57 6.36
N LEU A 125 15.35 9.60 5.91
CA LEU A 125 14.91 8.80 4.75
C LEU A 125 15.65 9.19 3.47
N LYS A 126 15.88 10.49 3.22
CA LYS A 126 16.69 10.93 2.07
C LYS A 126 18.13 10.45 2.16
N ASP A 127 18.71 10.48 3.36
CA ASP A 127 20.09 10.04 3.58
C ASP A 127 20.22 8.54 3.31
N LEU A 128 19.27 7.72 3.79
CA LEU A 128 19.21 6.28 3.49
C LEU A 128 18.98 6.01 2.01
N ASN A 129 18.04 6.71 1.39
CA ASN A 129 17.74 6.57 -0.03
C ASN A 129 18.97 6.81 -0.92
N LYS A 130 19.84 7.75 -0.51
CA LYS A 130 21.12 8.01 -1.17
C LYS A 130 22.20 6.99 -0.80
N ALA A 131 22.29 6.61 0.47
CA ALA A 131 23.33 5.70 0.96
C ALA A 131 23.18 4.29 0.38
N ASN A 132 21.95 3.82 0.21
CA ASN A 132 21.62 2.48 -0.25
C ASN A 132 21.26 2.42 -1.74
N ASP A 133 21.49 3.51 -2.47
CA ASP A 133 21.20 3.62 -3.92
C ASP A 133 19.78 3.13 -4.29
N ALA A 134 18.79 3.44 -3.44
CA ALA A 134 17.43 2.94 -3.59
C ALA A 134 16.63 3.69 -4.68
N GLU A 135 17.15 4.83 -5.14
CA GLU A 135 16.60 5.66 -6.23
C GLU A 135 15.10 6.05 -6.08
N ILE A 136 14.59 6.10 -4.84
CA ILE A 136 13.18 6.39 -4.58
C ILE A 136 12.89 7.87 -4.79
N GLY A 137 11.94 8.18 -5.66
CA GLY A 137 11.52 9.56 -5.95
C GLY A 137 10.98 10.29 -4.71
N LYS A 138 11.26 11.60 -4.61
CA LYS A 138 10.90 12.48 -3.48
C LYS A 138 9.47 12.27 -2.94
N LYS A 139 8.49 12.22 -3.85
CA LYS A 139 7.06 12.09 -3.53
C LYS A 139 6.72 10.71 -2.96
N ARG A 140 7.31 9.64 -3.51
CA ARG A 140 7.10 8.26 -3.06
C ARG A 140 7.77 8.04 -1.71
N LEU A 141 8.99 8.55 -1.53
CA LEU A 141 9.72 8.47 -0.27
C LEU A 141 8.96 9.10 0.91
N ALA A 142 8.26 10.22 0.69
CA ALA A 142 7.44 10.86 1.72
C ALA A 142 6.15 10.09 2.07
N LYS A 143 5.70 9.20 1.17
CA LYS A 143 4.46 8.41 1.28
C LYS A 143 4.70 6.95 1.64
N LEU A 144 5.95 6.52 1.74
CA LEU A 144 6.29 5.12 1.98
C LEU A 144 5.65 4.59 3.27
N CYS A 145 5.59 5.41 4.33
CA CYS A 145 4.91 5.06 5.56
C CYS A 145 3.41 4.74 5.35
N ILE A 146 2.63 5.62 4.72
CA ILE A 146 1.19 5.38 4.50
C ILE A 146 0.94 4.18 3.61
N GLU A 147 1.74 4.03 2.55
CA GLU A 147 1.60 2.95 1.58
C GLU A 147 1.87 1.59 2.23
N ASN A 148 2.94 1.48 3.01
CA ASN A 148 3.27 0.26 3.72
C ASN A 148 2.23 -0.09 4.79
N VAL A 149 1.80 0.88 5.61
CA VAL A 149 0.76 0.64 6.63
C VAL A 149 -0.55 0.19 5.98
N TYR A 150 -0.90 0.76 4.83
CA TYR A 150 -2.07 0.34 4.05
C TYR A 150 -1.93 -1.08 3.49
N ILE A 151 -0.77 -1.43 2.93
CA ILE A 151 -0.50 -2.79 2.41
C ILE A 151 -0.54 -3.83 3.53
N ILE A 152 0.08 -3.56 4.69
CA ILE A 152 0.01 -4.45 5.85
C ILE A 152 -1.43 -4.65 6.29
N ARG A 153 -2.22 -3.56 6.33
CA ARG A 153 -3.64 -3.65 6.69
C ARG A 153 -4.43 -4.51 5.70
N LEU A 154 -4.14 -4.42 4.40
CA LEU A 154 -4.78 -5.27 3.40
C LEU A 154 -4.43 -6.74 3.59
N TRP A 155 -3.18 -7.06 3.91
CA TRP A 155 -2.79 -8.45 4.21
C TRP A 155 -3.56 -9.04 5.38
N GLU A 156 -3.67 -8.30 6.49
CA GLU A 156 -4.46 -8.70 7.66
C GLU A 156 -5.92 -8.95 7.27
N LEU A 157 -6.50 -8.07 6.45
CA LEU A 157 -7.88 -8.18 6.00
C LEU A 157 -8.08 -9.31 4.98
N TYR A 158 -7.03 -9.74 4.29
CA TYR A 158 -7.04 -10.94 3.46
C TYR A 158 -6.70 -12.21 4.24
N GLY A 159 -6.61 -12.13 5.57
CA GLY A 159 -6.39 -13.29 6.43
C GLY A 159 -4.98 -13.88 6.35
N PHE A 160 -4.00 -13.10 5.90
CA PHE A 160 -2.60 -13.51 5.90
C PHE A 160 -1.96 -13.19 7.25
N ASP A 161 -1.69 -14.24 8.03
CA ASP A 161 -0.91 -14.15 9.27
C ASP A 161 0.61 -14.30 9.03
N SER A 162 1.01 -14.66 7.80
CA SER A 162 2.39 -14.86 7.36
C SER A 162 2.50 -14.69 5.85
N LEU A 163 3.68 -14.30 5.36
CA LEU A 163 4.02 -14.24 3.93
C LEU A 163 4.86 -15.44 3.46
N LYS A 164 5.04 -16.48 4.29
CA LYS A 164 5.92 -17.62 3.94
C LYS A 164 5.57 -18.32 2.61
N ASP A 165 4.28 -18.31 2.26
CA ASP A 165 3.73 -18.93 1.04
C ASP A 165 3.35 -17.85 0.00
N VAL A 166 3.92 -16.64 0.12
CA VAL A 166 3.60 -15.48 -0.70
C VAL A 166 4.86 -14.90 -1.29
N ASP A 167 5.08 -15.10 -2.59
CA ASP A 167 6.21 -14.50 -3.29
C ASP A 167 5.81 -13.14 -3.87
N ALA A 168 6.44 -12.06 -3.40
CA ALA A 168 6.24 -10.73 -3.96
C ALA A 168 7.12 -10.56 -5.21
N VAL A 169 6.48 -10.46 -6.39
CA VAL A 169 7.20 -10.48 -7.67
C VAL A 169 6.64 -9.47 -8.68
N GLU A 170 7.52 -8.92 -9.52
CA GLU A 170 7.11 -8.16 -10.71
C GLU A 170 7.24 -9.01 -12.00
N TYR A 171 8.21 -9.94 -12.02
CA TYR A 171 8.53 -10.75 -13.19
C TYR A 171 8.48 -12.24 -12.84
N VAL A 172 7.90 -13.03 -13.73
CA VAL A 172 7.93 -14.49 -13.68
C VAL A 172 8.53 -14.97 -15.00
N TYR A 173 9.60 -15.76 -14.92
CA TYR A 173 10.40 -16.20 -16.10
C TYR A 173 10.82 -15.05 -17.04
N GLY A 174 11.22 -13.91 -16.46
CA GLY A 174 11.67 -12.74 -17.22
C GLY A 174 10.55 -11.99 -17.97
N LYS A 175 9.28 -12.30 -17.70
CA LYS A 175 8.12 -11.60 -18.25
C LYS A 175 7.38 -10.87 -17.14
N LYS A 176 7.03 -9.61 -17.38
CA LYS A 176 6.25 -8.83 -16.43
C LYS A 176 4.90 -9.51 -16.24
N PHE A 177 4.59 -9.85 -14.99
CA PHE A 177 3.35 -10.54 -14.67
C PHE A 177 2.20 -9.53 -14.65
N GLY A 178 1.06 -9.89 -15.24
CA GLY A 178 -0.12 -9.01 -15.31
C GLY A 178 -1.31 -9.66 -16.01
N TRP A 179 -2.47 -9.02 -15.88
CA TRP A 179 -3.76 -9.55 -16.36
C TRP A 179 -3.92 -9.53 -17.89
N ILE A 180 -3.15 -8.70 -18.60
CA ILE A 180 -3.31 -8.46 -20.04
C ILE A 180 -3.14 -9.74 -20.87
N LEU A 181 -2.15 -10.57 -20.53
CA LEU A 181 -1.92 -11.83 -21.25
C LEU A 181 -3.07 -12.82 -21.05
N GLY A 182 -3.55 -12.98 -19.82
CA GLY A 182 -4.69 -13.84 -19.52
C GLY A 182 -5.98 -13.36 -20.19
N TYR A 183 -6.20 -12.05 -20.23
CA TYR A 183 -7.30 -11.43 -20.96
C TYR A 183 -7.26 -11.78 -22.45
N LEU A 184 -6.10 -11.63 -23.09
CA LEU A 184 -5.94 -11.94 -24.52
C LEU A 184 -6.15 -13.43 -24.81
N ILE A 185 -5.60 -14.33 -23.99
CA ILE A 185 -5.80 -15.79 -24.14
C ILE A 185 -7.30 -16.12 -24.07
N ASN A 186 -8.00 -15.59 -23.07
CA ASN A 186 -9.43 -15.80 -22.92
C ASN A 186 -10.21 -15.29 -24.15
N ASP A 187 -9.88 -14.11 -24.67
CA ASP A 187 -10.57 -13.55 -25.85
C ASP A 187 -10.32 -14.41 -27.10
N ILE A 188 -9.11 -14.92 -27.29
CA ILE A 188 -8.77 -15.80 -28.42
C ILE A 188 -9.52 -17.14 -28.31
N GLU A 189 -9.51 -17.78 -27.14
CA GLU A 189 -10.18 -19.07 -26.92
C GLU A 189 -11.69 -18.96 -27.14
N ASN A 190 -12.32 -17.90 -26.63
CA ASN A 190 -13.75 -17.66 -26.82
C ASN A 190 -14.12 -17.24 -28.25
N SER A 191 -13.22 -16.56 -28.98
CA SER A 191 -13.43 -16.21 -30.39
C SER A 191 -13.38 -17.43 -31.31
N ASN A 192 -12.50 -18.40 -31.00
CA ASN A 192 -12.38 -19.65 -31.77
C ASN A 192 -13.60 -20.57 -31.65
N HIS A 193 -14.40 -20.44 -30.58
CA HIS A 193 -15.66 -21.16 -30.44
C HIS A 193 -16.76 -20.66 -31.42
N ASN A 194 -16.72 -19.39 -31.83
CA ASN A 194 -17.69 -18.83 -32.78
C ASN A 194 -17.36 -19.11 -34.26
N LEU A 195 -16.22 -19.74 -34.54
CA LEU A 195 -15.78 -20.14 -35.88
C LEU A 195 -15.95 -21.64 -36.16
N ARG A 196 -16.49 -22.41 -35.20
CA ARG A 196 -16.92 -23.80 -35.40
C ARG A 196 -18.45 -23.83 -35.66
N LEU A 197 -18.85 -23.43 -36.86
CA LEU A 197 -20.17 -23.71 -37.45
C LEU A 197 -19.97 -24.41 -38.79
#